data_AF-A0A2V6DTT8-F1
#
_entry.id   AF-A0A2V6DTT8-F1
#
_cell.length_a   1.000
_cell.length_b   1.000
_cell.length_c   1.000
_cell.angle_alpha   90.00
_cell.angle_beta   90.00
_cell.angle_gamma   90.00
#
_symmetry.space_group_name_H-M   'P 1'
#
loop_
_entity.id
_entity.type
_entity.pdbx_description
1 polymer ?
#
loop_
_entity_poly.entity_id
_entity_poly.type
_entity_poly.pdbx_seq_one_letter_code
_entity_poly.pdbx_strand_id
1 'polypeptide(L)'
;ELAAPVVLPVVCFRFVGPVAGVAEAGPRSATAATADKIDILNSEIVGRINASGRAYLTQTKLRGQTVMRIGLGNVLTTEQHLRNLWELIQKTADEVGAIDLNRPRAVR
;
A
#
# COMPACT_ATOMS: atom_id res chain seq x y z
N GLU A 1 -2.18 6.88 5.01
CA GLU A 1 -1.51 7.71 6.05
C GLU A 1 0.00 7.66 5.90
N LEU A 2 0.70 8.68 6.40
CA LEU A 2 2.16 8.65 6.53
C LEU A 2 2.55 7.78 7.73
N ALA A 3 3.51 6.88 7.53
CA ALA A 3 3.92 5.90 8.54
C ALA A 3 5.22 6.28 9.27
N ALA A 4 5.97 7.25 8.74
CA ALA A 4 7.18 7.80 9.34
C ALA A 4 7.37 9.26 8.90
N PRO A 5 8.17 10.07 9.64
CA PRO A 5 8.59 11.38 9.19
C PRO A 5 9.29 11.31 7.83
N VAL A 6 9.04 12.29 6.96
CA VAL A 6 9.70 12.39 5.65
C VAL A 6 11.07 13.01 5.86
N VAL A 7 12.11 12.19 5.71
CA VAL A 7 13.52 12.59 5.85
C VAL A 7 14.24 12.16 4.58
N LEU A 8 15.00 13.08 3.97
CA LEU A 8 15.64 12.86 2.65
C LEU A 8 14.56 12.52 1.58
N PRO A 9 14.87 11.91 0.41
CA PRO A 9 13.86 11.71 -0.62
C PRO A 9 13.04 10.42 -0.40
N VAL A 10 12.85 9.99 0.84
CA VAL A 10 12.15 8.72 1.16
C VAL A 10 10.82 9.01 1.82
N VAL A 11 9.76 8.38 1.31
CA VAL A 11 8.41 8.45 1.87
C VAL A 11 7.95 7.05 2.25
N CYS A 12 7.53 6.89 3.51
CA CYS A 12 6.91 5.68 4.03
C CYS A 12 5.45 5.96 4.34
N PHE A 13 4.53 5.21 3.73
CA PHE A 13 3.09 5.39 3.89
C PHE A 13 2.38 4.05 3.80
N ARG A 14 1.14 4.02 4.29
CA ARG A 14 0.26 2.85 4.21
C ARG A 14 -1.15 3.24 3.84
N PHE A 15 -1.82 2.36 3.11
CA PHE A 15 -3.25 2.45 2.87
C PHE A 15 -4.02 2.09 4.15
N VAL A 16 -5.04 2.88 4.46
CA VAL A 16 -5.91 2.74 5.65
C VAL A 16 -7.39 2.91 5.31
N GLY A 17 -7.75 2.74 4.05
CA GLY A 17 -9.14 2.86 3.60
C GLY A 17 -9.99 1.64 3.99
N PRO A 18 -11.29 1.68 3.66
CA PRO A 18 -12.21 0.60 3.92
C PRO A 18 -11.71 -0.70 3.29
N VAL A 19 -11.68 -1.76 4.08
CA VAL A 19 -11.34 -3.10 3.63
C VAL A 19 -12.62 -3.92 3.58
N ALA A 20 -12.94 -4.52 2.43
CA ALA A 20 -14.10 -5.38 2.30
C ALA A 20 -14.13 -6.45 3.41
N GLY A 21 -15.23 -6.54 4.15
CA GLY A 21 -15.38 -7.45 5.29
C GLY A 21 -14.72 -6.97 6.60
N VAL A 22 -14.48 -5.66 6.74
CA VAL A 22 -14.08 -5.01 7.99
C VAL A 22 -14.98 -3.80 8.22
N ALA A 23 -15.74 -3.78 9.33
CA ALA A 23 -16.48 -2.59 9.72
C ALA A 23 -15.51 -1.44 10.02
N GLU A 24 -15.91 -0.19 9.72
CA GLU A 24 -15.18 1.07 9.92
C GLU A 24 -14.62 1.22 11.35
N ALA A 25 -13.56 0.49 11.66
CA ALA A 25 -12.82 0.61 12.88
C ALA A 25 -11.82 1.75 12.65
N GLY A 26 -12.15 2.93 13.19
CA GLY A 26 -11.21 4.04 13.23
C GLY A 26 -9.86 3.60 13.84
N PRO A 27 -8.78 4.38 13.66
CA PRO A 27 -7.40 3.99 13.95
C PRO A 27 -7.11 3.56 15.41
N ARG A 28 -8.06 3.73 16.34
CA ARG A 28 -7.99 3.30 17.74
C ARG A 28 -8.74 2.01 18.08
N SER A 29 -9.43 1.37 17.13
CA SER A 29 -10.25 0.17 17.39
C SER A 29 -9.99 -0.99 16.40
N ALA A 30 -8.84 -0.98 15.70
CA ALA A 30 -8.47 -2.08 14.83
C ALA A 30 -8.15 -3.34 15.65
N THR A 31 -8.90 -4.41 15.45
CA THR A 31 -8.56 -5.73 16.00
C THR A 31 -7.30 -6.27 15.30
N ALA A 32 -6.62 -7.26 15.89
CA ALA A 32 -5.46 -7.90 15.27
C ALA A 32 -5.79 -8.43 13.85
N ALA A 33 -6.97 -9.03 13.67
CA ALA A 33 -7.43 -9.51 12.37
C ALA A 33 -7.64 -8.37 11.34
N THR A 34 -8.10 -7.19 11.77
CA THR A 34 -8.18 -6.00 10.90
C THR A 34 -6.79 -5.50 10.50
N ALA A 35 -5.85 -5.46 11.45
CA ALA A 35 -4.48 -5.05 11.19
C ALA A 35 -3.80 -6.00 10.18
N ASP A 36 -3.98 -7.30 10.34
CA ASP A 36 -3.44 -8.31 9.41
C ASP A 36 -4.01 -8.16 7.99
N LYS A 37 -5.32 -7.89 7.87
CA LYS A 37 -5.94 -7.61 6.56
C LYS A 37 -5.36 -6.36 5.90
N ILE A 38 -5.14 -5.29 6.66
CA ILE A 38 -4.50 -4.07 6.14
C ILE A 38 -3.06 -4.35 5.72
N ASP A 39 -2.31 -5.15 6.48
CA ASP A 39 -0.94 -5.56 6.14
C ASP A 39 -0.88 -6.37 4.84
N ILE A 40 -1.81 -7.31 4.65
CA ILE A 40 -1.96 -8.11 3.42
C ILE A 40 -2.30 -7.18 2.25
N LEU A 41 -3.23 -6.25 2.44
CA LEU A 41 -3.65 -5.31 1.41
C LEU A 41 -2.48 -4.43 0.94
N ASN A 42 -1.72 -3.85 1.87
CA ASN A 42 -0.53 -3.06 1.54
C ASN A 42 0.53 -3.90 0.81
N SER A 43 0.70 -5.17 1.20
CA SER A 43 1.62 -6.09 0.50
C SER A 43 1.17 -6.38 -0.93
N GLU A 44 -0.13 -6.56 -1.13
CA GLU A 44 -0.72 -6.83 -2.44
C GLU A 44 -0.64 -5.63 -3.38
N ILE A 45 -0.86 -4.42 -2.87
CA ILE A 45 -0.66 -3.18 -3.65
C ILE A 45 0.77 -3.14 -4.22
N VAL A 46 1.78 -3.37 -3.38
CA VAL A 46 3.18 -3.39 -3.81
C VAL A 46 3.42 -4.48 -4.85
N GLY A 47 2.89 -5.69 -4.62
CA GLY A 47 2.99 -6.81 -5.55
C GLY A 47 2.43 -6.48 -6.93
N ARG A 48 1.23 -5.90 -7.01
CA ARG A 48 0.58 -5.54 -8.28
C ARG A 48 1.27 -4.40 -9.00
N ILE A 49 1.69 -3.36 -8.27
CA ILE A 49 2.43 -2.25 -8.85
C ILE A 49 3.73 -2.75 -9.46
N ASN A 50 4.50 -3.56 -8.73
CA ASN A 50 5.75 -4.11 -9.23
C ASN A 50 5.52 -5.06 -10.43
N ALA A 51 4.48 -5.91 -10.37
CA ALA A 51 4.12 -6.80 -11.47
C ALA A 51 3.67 -6.05 -12.74
N SER A 52 3.11 -4.84 -12.60
CA SER A 52 2.74 -3.99 -13.75
C SER A 52 3.94 -3.48 -14.54
N GLY A 53 5.14 -3.47 -13.95
CA GLY A 53 6.35 -2.88 -14.54
C GLY A 53 6.31 -1.36 -14.70
N ARG A 54 5.25 -0.68 -14.25
CA ARG A 54 5.06 0.78 -14.40
C ARG A 54 5.79 1.59 -13.34
N ALA A 55 6.03 0.99 -12.18
CA ALA A 55 6.78 1.57 -11.09
C ALA A 55 7.36 0.47 -10.21
N TYR A 56 8.32 0.83 -9.36
CA TYR A 56 8.90 -0.06 -8.38
C TYR A 56 8.77 0.52 -6.98
N LEU A 57 8.12 -0.22 -6.08
CA LEU A 57 7.99 0.11 -4.67
C LEU A 57 8.62 -1.00 -3.83
N THR A 58 9.22 -0.59 -2.71
CA THR A 58 9.63 -1.53 -1.67
C THR A 58 8.60 -1.53 -0.55
N GLN A 59 8.58 -2.58 0.25
CA GLN A 59 7.83 -2.60 1.50
C GLN A 59 8.74 -2.92 2.68
N THR A 60 8.32 -2.50 3.86
CA THR A 60 9.02 -2.83 5.11
C THR A 60 8.01 -2.93 6.24
N LYS A 61 8.43 -3.50 7.39
CA LYS A 61 7.63 -3.51 8.60
C LYS A 61 8.08 -2.41 9.54
N LEU A 62 7.18 -1.49 9.87
CA LEU A 62 7.37 -0.48 10.92
C LEU A 62 6.39 -0.77 12.04
N ARG A 63 6.89 -0.95 13.27
CA ARG A 63 6.04 -1.26 14.45
C ARG A 63 5.09 -2.45 14.22
N GLY A 64 5.57 -3.47 13.49
CA GLY A 64 4.79 -4.66 13.14
C GLY A 64 3.86 -4.51 11.94
N GLN A 65 3.69 -3.31 11.39
CA GLN A 65 2.76 -3.00 10.31
C GLN A 65 3.50 -2.92 8.96
N THR A 66 2.90 -3.49 7.91
CA THR A 66 3.42 -3.39 6.55
C THR A 66 3.19 -2.00 5.99
N VAL A 67 4.27 -1.37 5.52
CA VAL A 67 4.24 -0.03 4.93
C VAL A 67 4.92 -0.04 3.56
N MET A 68 4.40 0.77 2.65
CA MET A 68 5.01 1.05 1.34
C MET A 68 6.11 2.09 1.51
N ARG A 69 7.22 1.90 0.79
CA ARG A 69 8.39 2.77 0.81
C ARG A 69 8.84 3.13 -0.60
N ILE A 70 8.95 4.43 -0.85
CA ILE A 70 9.40 5.01 -2.12
C ILE A 70 10.62 5.88 -1.88
N GLY A 71 11.67 5.67 -2.66
CA GLY A 71 12.84 6.55 -2.70
C GLY A 71 12.89 7.35 -4.00
N LEU A 72 12.89 8.66 -3.91
CA LEU A 72 12.90 9.60 -5.03
C LEU A 72 14.33 10.12 -5.30
N GLY A 73 15.24 9.22 -5.67
CA GLY A 73 16.66 9.55 -5.87
C GLY A 73 17.12 9.62 -7.33
N ASN A 74 16.27 9.26 -8.30
CA ASN A 74 16.65 9.27 -9.71
C ASN A 74 16.53 10.69 -10.28
N VAL A 75 17.60 11.21 -10.87
CA VAL A 75 17.68 12.55 -11.48
C VAL A 75 16.74 12.75 -12.67
N LEU A 76 16.28 11.65 -13.30
CA LEU A 76 15.31 11.68 -14.40
C LEU A 76 13.86 11.63 -13.90
N THR A 77 13.63 11.50 -12.58
CA THR A 77 12.28 11.53 -12.03
C THR A 77 11.71 12.94 -12.13
N THR A 78 10.58 13.07 -12.83
CA THR A 78 9.85 14.32 -12.97
C THR A 78 8.57 14.28 -12.11
N GLU A 79 7.95 15.44 -11.92
CA GLU A 79 6.65 15.52 -11.27
C GLU A 79 5.56 14.71 -11.99
N GLN A 80 5.66 14.56 -13.32
CA GLN A 80 4.73 13.72 -14.07
C GLN A 80 4.86 12.24 -13.69
N HIS A 81 6.09 11.76 -13.42
CA HIS A 81 6.27 10.40 -12.92
C HIS A 81 5.62 10.23 -11.54
N LEU A 82 5.68 11.25 -10.68
CA LEU A 82 5.04 11.22 -9.36
C LEU A 82 3.51 11.20 -9.47
N ARG A 83 2.93 12.02 -10.36
CA ARG A 83 1.48 12.02 -10.62
C ARG A 83 1.01 10.66 -11.12
N ASN A 84 1.68 10.12 -12.14
CA ASN A 84 1.35 8.81 -12.70
C ASN A 84 1.47 7.70 -11.65
N LEU A 85 2.50 7.75 -10.80
CA LEU A 85 2.69 6.81 -9.71
C LEU A 85 1.57 6.91 -8.68
N TRP A 86 1.20 8.13 -8.30
CA TRP A 86 0.13 8.37 -7.34
C TRP A 86 -1.23 7.89 -7.85
N GLU A 87 -1.55 8.11 -9.12
CA GLU A 87 -2.73 7.57 -9.78
C GLU A 87 -2.72 6.04 -9.80
N LEU A 88 -1.56 5.43 -10.14
CA LEU A 88 -1.40 3.97 -10.14
C LEU A 88 -1.60 3.36 -8.75
N ILE A 89 -1.07 4.00 -7.70
CA ILE A 89 -1.25 3.56 -6.31
C ILE A 89 -2.73 3.60 -5.92
N GLN A 90 -3.43 4.70 -6.20
CA GLN A 90 -4.85 4.84 -5.87
C GLN A 90 -5.70 3.81 -6.60
N LYS A 91 -5.53 3.68 -7.93
CA LYS A 91 -6.24 2.68 -8.72
C LYS A 91 -6.01 1.26 -8.22
N THR A 92 -4.75 0.92 -7.93
CA THR A 92 -4.40 -0.40 -7.41
C THR A 92 -5.00 -0.63 -6.02
N ALA A 93 -5.00 0.39 -5.16
CA ALA A 93 -5.60 0.32 -3.83
C ALA A 93 -7.12 0.10 -3.89
N ASP A 94 -7.83 0.78 -4.80
CA ASP A 94 -9.26 0.60 -5.01
C ASP A 94 -9.57 -0.82 -5.53
N GLU A 95 -8.80 -1.28 -6.52
CA GLU A 95 -8.92 -2.64 -7.06
C GLU A 95 -8.66 -3.72 -6.02
N VAL A 96 -7.69 -3.53 -5.11
CA VAL A 96 -7.37 -4.49 -4.05
C VAL A 96 -8.35 -4.38 -2.88
N GLY A 97 -8.76 -3.18 -2.49
CA GLY A 97 -9.73 -2.95 -1.41
C GLY A 97 -11.12 -3.51 -1.72
N ALA A 98 -11.48 -3.58 -3.01
CA ALA A 98 -12.68 -4.24 -3.49
C ALA A 98 -12.60 -5.78 -3.47
N ILE A 99 -11.43 -6.37 -3.25
CA ILE A 99 -11.28 -7.83 -3.22
C ILE A 99 -11.63 -8.36 -1.83
N ASP A 100 -12.48 -9.37 -1.81
CA ASP A 100 -12.68 -10.19 -0.61
C ASP A 100 -11.41 -11.02 -0.34
N LEU A 101 -10.60 -10.55 0.61
CA LEU A 101 -9.39 -11.23 1.08
C LEU A 101 -9.67 -12.58 1.75
N ASN A 102 -10.93 -12.94 2.03
CA ASN A 102 -11.30 -14.26 2.54
C ASN A 102 -11.44 -15.32 1.45
N ARG A 103 -11.39 -14.95 0.16
CA ARG A 103 -11.49 -15.90 -0.95
C ARG A 103 -10.12 -16.57 -1.18
N PRO A 104 -10.01 -17.91 -1.13
CA PRO A 104 -8.74 -18.58 -1.40
C PRO A 104 -8.28 -18.25 -2.83
N ARG A 105 -7.01 -17.86 -2.97
CA ARG A 105 -6.39 -17.68 -4.28
C ARG A 105 -6.43 -19.01 -5.03
N ALA A 106 -7.08 -19.03 -6.18
CA ALA A 106 -6.91 -20.12 -7.12
C ALA A 106 -5.43 -20.16 -7.53
N VAL A 107 -4.71 -21.13 -6.98
CA VAL A 107 -3.36 -21.47 -7.43
C VAL A 107 -3.52 -21.95 -8.87
N ARG A 108 -2.96 -21.19 -9.82
CA ARG A 108 -2.79 -21.65 -11.20
C ARG A 108 -1.54 -22.50 -11.29
#